data_AF-A0A9D2NAJ8-F1
#
_entry.id   AF-A0A9D2NAJ8-F1
#
_cell.length_a   1.000
_cell.length_b   1.000
_cell.length_c   1.000
_cell.angle_alpha   90.00
_cell.angle_beta   90.00
_cell.angle_gamma   90.00
#
_symmetry.space_group_name_H-M   'P 1'
#
loop_
_entity.id
_entity.type
_entity.pdbx_description
1 polymer ?
#
loop_
_entity_poly.entity_id
_entity_poly.type
_entity_poly.pdbx_seq_one_letter_code
_entity_poly.pdbx_strand_id
1 'polypeptide(L)' 'MDDRKIIEECYRLMYEGMVNKDEELLQEVLDPSFVLVHMTGMRQPKAEFIRAVMDGTLNYSSARHQHIDVNIKVCK' A
#
# COMPACT_ATOMS: atom_id res chain seq x y z
N MET A 1 5.95 -12.75 -17.35
CA MET A 1 5.57 -11.49 -16.66
C MET A 1 6.78 -11.10 -15.82
N ASP A 2 7.14 -9.82 -15.73
CA ASP A 2 8.34 -9.36 -15.03
C ASP A 2 7.96 -8.98 -13.59
N ASP A 3 8.49 -9.70 -12.60
CA ASP A 3 8.21 -9.49 -11.17
C ASP A 3 8.41 -8.04 -10.75
N ARG A 4 9.42 -7.36 -11.34
CA ARG A 4 9.68 -5.94 -11.07
C ARG A 4 8.48 -5.07 -11.44
N LYS A 5 7.89 -5.31 -12.61
CA LYS A 5 6.72 -4.57 -13.09
C LYS A 5 5.47 -4.86 -12.27
N ILE A 6 5.29 -6.12 -11.83
CA ILE A 6 4.17 -6.50 -10.97
C ILE A 6 4.28 -5.75 -9.64
N ILE A 7 5.45 -5.75 -9.01
CA ILE A 7 5.68 -5.05 -7.73
C ILE A 7 5.46 -3.54 -7.88
N GLU A 8 5.98 -2.92 -8.95
CA GLU A 8 5.74 -1.51 -9.23
C GLU A 8 4.24 -1.21 -9.36
N GLU A 9 3.50 -2.09 -10.03
CA GLU A 9 2.07 -1.92 -10.24
C GLU A 9 1.27 -2.08 -8.94
N CYS A 10 1.55 -3.10 -8.14
CA CYS A 10 0.95 -3.25 -6.82
C CYS A 10 1.18 -2.00 -5.95
N TYR A 11 2.37 -1.40 -6.02
CA TYR A 11 2.65 -0.16 -5.30
C TYR A 11 1.79 1.02 -5.79
N ARG A 12 1.56 1.17 -7.10
CA ARG A 12 0.68 2.21 -7.66
C ARG A 12 -0.77 1.99 -7.25
N LEU A 13 -1.27 0.76 -7.40
CA LEU A 13 -2.63 0.38 -7.03
C LEU A 13 -2.93 0.58 -5.54
N MET A 14 -1.94 0.34 -4.66
CA MET A 14 -2.07 0.68 -3.24
C MET A 14 -2.35 2.18 -3.05
N TYR A 15 -1.58 3.06 -3.69
CA TYR A 15 -1.80 4.51 -3.58
C TYR A 15 -3.10 4.96 -4.25
N GLU A 16 -3.49 4.34 -5.37
CA GLU A 16 -4.77 4.59 -6.00
C GLU A 16 -5.93 4.26 -5.05
N GLY A 17 -5.90 3.08 -4.42
CA GLY A 17 -6.92 2.69 -3.44
C GLY A 17 -6.97 3.62 -2.23
N MET A 18 -5.82 4.14 -1.79
CA MET A 18 -5.76 5.13 -0.71
C MET A 18 -6.39 6.48 -1.09
N VAL A 19 -6.14 6.96 -2.31
CA VAL A 19 -6.64 8.27 -2.79
C VAL A 19 -8.13 8.19 -3.12
N ASN A 20 -8.57 7.12 -3.77
CA ASN A 20 -9.95 6.94 -4.20
C ASN A 20 -10.86 6.39 -3.08
N LYS A 21 -10.30 6.03 -1.92
CA LYS A 21 -10.98 5.28 -0.86
C LYS A 21 -11.64 3.99 -1.38
N ASP A 22 -10.88 3.23 -2.16
CA ASP A 22 -11.29 1.95 -2.72
C ASP A 22 -10.89 0.81 -1.79
N GLU A 23 -11.83 0.36 -0.95
CA GLU A 23 -11.59 -0.74 -0.01
C GLU A 23 -11.28 -2.06 -0.73
N GLU A 24 -12.00 -2.37 -1.82
CA GLU A 24 -11.83 -3.64 -2.54
C GLU A 24 -10.43 -3.74 -3.13
N LEU A 25 -9.97 -2.68 -3.78
CA LEU A 25 -8.62 -2.61 -4.34
C LEU A 25 -7.54 -2.75 -3.25
N LEU A 26 -7.72 -2.10 -2.10
CA LEU A 26 -6.80 -2.24 -0.96
C LEU A 26 -6.81 -3.65 -0.37
N GLN A 27 -7.96 -4.33 -0.37
CA GLN A 27 -8.06 -5.72 0.05
C GLN A 27 -7.33 -6.67 -0.91
N GLU A 28 -7.41 -6.41 -2.22
CA GLU A 28 -6.74 -7.22 -3.25
C GLU A 28 -5.22 -7.05 -3.21
N VAL A 29 -4.73 -5.80 -3.16
CA VAL A 29 -3.31 -5.50 -3.39
C VAL A 29 -2.42 -5.71 -2.15
N LEU A 30 -3.00 -5.64 -0.95
CA LEU A 30 -2.25 -5.78 0.31
C LEU A 30 -2.30 -7.22 0.82
N ASP A 31 -1.12 -7.79 1.09
CA ASP A 31 -1.01 -9.10 1.72
C ASP A 31 -1.67 -9.12 3.12
N PRO A 32 -2.27 -10.24 3.58
CA PRO A 32 -2.84 -10.33 4.93
C PRO A 32 -1.86 -9.99 6.07
N SER A 33 -0.56 -10.17 5.87
CA SER A 33 0.49 -9.81 6.83
C SER A 33 0.90 -8.33 6.80
N PHE A 34 0.29 -7.51 5.93
CA PHE A 34 0.60 -6.09 5.82
C PHE A 34 0.41 -5.36 7.16
N VAL A 35 1.41 -4.52 7.48
CA VAL A 35 1.42 -3.64 8.66
C VAL A 35 1.99 -2.30 8.24
N LEU A 36 1.20 -1.23 8.42
CA LEU A 36 1.72 0.13 8.37
C LEU A 36 2.47 0.43 9.68
N VAL A 37 3.74 0.78 9.59
CA VAL A 37 4.53 1.24 10.74
C VAL A 37 4.62 2.76 10.70
N HIS A 38 4.05 3.41 11.71
CA HIS A 38 4.05 4.86 11.84
C HIS A 38 5.39 5.39 12.32
N MET A 39 5.57 6.72 12.24
CA MET A 39 6.79 7.41 12.68
C MET A 39 7.15 7.16 14.16
N THR A 40 6.16 6.86 15.01
CA THR A 40 6.34 6.55 16.44
C THR A 40 6.70 5.09 16.71
N GLY A 41 6.74 4.23 15.68
CA GLY A 41 6.87 2.79 15.80
C GLY A 41 5.55 2.05 16.07
N MET A 42 4.41 2.77 16.16
CA MET A 42 3.09 2.15 16.21
C MET A 42 2.88 1.28 14.97
N ARG A 43 2.38 0.06 15.19
CA ARG A 43 2.10 -0.93 14.14
C ARG A 43 0.59 -0.99 13.92
N GLN A 44 0.15 -0.70 12.70
CA GLN A 44 -1.26 -0.73 12.31
C GLN A 44 -1.48 -1.87 11.29
N PRO A 45 -2.16 -2.96 11.68
CA PRO A 45 -2.46 -4.08 10.77
C PRO A 45 -3.35 -3.67 9.59
N LYS A 46 -3.34 -4.46 8.51
CA LYS A 46 -4.14 -4.25 7.28
C LYS A 46 -5.57 -3.77 7.53
N ALA A 47 -6.35 -4.50 8.33
CA ALA A 47 -7.75 -4.16 8.56
C ALA A 47 -7.93 -2.78 9.23
N GLU A 48 -7.06 -2.44 10.19
CA GLU A 48 -7.10 -1.14 10.85
C GLU A 48 -6.61 -0.01 9.94
N PHE A 49 -5.62 -0.28 9.09
CA PHE A 49 -5.15 0.65 8.08
C PHE A 49 -6.24 0.99 7.07
N ILE A 50 -6.86 -0.03 6.47
CA ILE A 50 -7.95 0.15 5.50
C ILE A 50 -9.11 0.91 6.13
N ARG A 51 -9.53 0.53 7.34
CA ARG A 51 -10.59 1.26 8.06
C ARG A 51 -10.24 2.74 8.24
N ALA A 52 -9.01 3.04 8.65
CA ALA A 52 -8.55 4.42 8.84
C ALA A 52 -8.52 5.22 7.52
N VAL A 53 -8.26 4.58 6.37
CA VAL A 53 -8.38 5.23 5.05
C VAL A 53 -9.85 5.52 4.73
N MET A 54 -10.73 4.53 4.93
CA MET A 54 -12.16 4.65 4.61
C MET A 54 -12.84 5.73 5.45
N ASP A 55 -12.65 5.68 6.78
CA ASP A 55 -13.23 6.64 7.73
C ASP A 55 -12.59 8.04 7.66
N GLY A 56 -11.50 8.19 6.90
CA GLY A 56 -10.82 9.46 6.68
C GLY A 56 -9.87 9.89 7.79
N THR A 57 -9.59 9.02 8.79
CA THR A 57 -8.50 9.22 9.75
C THR A 57 -7.15 9.36 9.03
N LEU A 58 -6.92 8.54 8.01
CA LEU A 58 -5.83 8.69 7.04
C LEU A 58 -6.43 9.18 5.72
N ASN A 59 -6.19 10.44 5.37
CA ASN A 59 -6.80 11.05 4.19
C ASN A 59 -5.74 11.48 3.19
N TYR A 60 -5.76 10.90 1.99
CA TYR A 60 -4.79 11.14 0.92
C TYR A 60 -5.48 11.82 -0.25
N SER A 61 -5.05 13.02 -0.61
CA SER A 61 -5.68 13.79 -1.70
C SER A 61 -5.18 13.39 -3.09
N SER A 62 -3.90 13.00 -3.20
CA SER A 62 -3.24 12.68 -4.47
C SER A 62 -1.92 11.96 -4.24
N ALA A 63 -1.50 11.15 -5.20
CA ALA A 63 -0.16 10.55 -5.23
C ALA A 63 0.50 10.82 -6.59
N ARG A 64 1.76 11.27 -6.57
CA ARG A 64 2.60 11.40 -7.76
C ARG A 64 3.91 10.65 -7.54
N HIS A 65 4.11 9.60 -8.31
CA HIS A 65 5.33 8.79 -8.24
C HIS A 65 6.42 9.41 -9.14
N GLN A 66 7.52 9.86 -8.54
CA GLN A 66 8.67 10.38 -9.31
C GLN A 66 9.56 9.25 -9.83
N HIS A 67 9.87 8.30 -8.96
CA HIS A 67 10.66 7.11 -9.27
C HIS A 67 10.25 6.00 -8.30
N ILE A 68 10.14 4.77 -8.80
CA ILE A 68 9.90 3.58 -7.98
C ILE A 68 11.10 2.67 -8.18
N ASP A 69 11.81 2.39 -7.08
CA ASP A 69 12.92 1.44 -7.07
C ASP A 69 12.46 0.13 -6.45
N VAL A 70 12.73 -0.98 -7.15
CA VAL A 70 12.33 -2.33 -6.77
C VAL A 70 13.57 -3.19 -6.67
N ASN A 71 13.88 -3.61 -5.44
CA ASN A 71 15.05 -4.40 -5.10
C ASN A 71 14.62 -5.79 -4.61
N ILE A 72 14.63 -6.77 -5.51
CA ILE A 72 14.27 -8.16 -5.19
C ILE A 72 15.52 -8.88 -4.68
N LYS A 73 15.51 -9.28 -3.40
CA LYS A 73 16.55 -10.12 -2.84
C LYS A 73 16.14 -11.58 -2.96
N VAL A 74 16.88 -12.35 -3.75
CA VAL A 74 16.73 -13.80 -3.78
C VAL A 74 17.54 -14.37 -2.62
N CYS A 75 16.84 -14.78 -1.55
CA CYS A 75 17.47 -15.60 -0.52
C CYS A 75 17.77 -16.98 -1.13
N LYS A 76 19.06 -17.35 -1.16
CA LYS A 76 19.51 -18.69 -1.54
C LYS A 76 19.24 -19.71 -0.44
#